data_AF-A0A3N5JZC9-F1
#
_entry.id   AF-A0A3N5JZC9-F1
#
_cell.length_a   1.000
_cell.length_b   1.000
_cell.length_c   1.000
_cell.angle_alpha   90.00
_cell.angle_beta   90.00
_cell.angle_gamma   90.00
#
_symmetry.space_group_name_H-M   'P 1'
#
loop_
_entity.id
_entity.type
_entity.pdbx_description
1 polymer ?
#
loop_
_entity_poly.entity_id
_entity_poly.type
_entity_poly.pdbx_seq_one_letter_code
_entity_poly.pdbx_strand_id
1 'polypeptide(L)'
;MTNRSETSAPPTVTFDPPAPGQWELETAHHGLRPLSPFLRDTYQRAFEAGIVEPMQRYGLPLVTVQAKLVNGCLYMRPLAVGEKPGAVPKAPPPAWLMKLVARLHPELRRRAKTAEQAFAERRWRGEVDQWFDRDRSAQLAENLALQAVEPGELDDVELAAHITNARSHFERSARRNLATHGGDLVPTGDLLAHCEQWGIGANEAAGLLTGSSPATVETAVMLGPVASAIRRSGVSVASLETVDDVRALDPDARAAVDAWLEQHMWRTVTSDDVDRATLAEAPALQLAALLGATEKLDVAEPDVAAVRARVPGEHRPLFDELLAEARYGHRQRDDIRGLCWNWPCGLVRRAVLEAGRRLHGAGQVHEVGHVVELFPDELDRLLLGRVRQGVDRPSADELAERAAERDCIEATPPPRLLGEPEPAPPLDVF
;
A
#
# COMPACT_ATOMS: atom_id res chain seq x y z
N MET A 1 28.70 24.34 -43.95
CA MET A 1 27.61 24.82 -43.06
C MET A 1 26.87 23.61 -42.56
N THR A 2 27.26 23.12 -41.39
CA THR A 2 26.67 21.97 -40.70
C THR A 2 25.39 22.40 -40.01
N ASN A 3 24.28 21.77 -40.39
CA ASN A 3 22.99 21.90 -39.73
C ASN A 3 23.12 21.28 -38.34
N ARG A 4 23.12 22.12 -37.28
CA ARG A 4 22.96 21.64 -35.91
C ARG A 4 21.51 21.20 -35.79
N SER A 5 21.31 19.90 -35.59
CA SER A 5 20.06 19.35 -35.11
C SER A 5 19.68 20.08 -33.83
N GLU A 6 18.61 20.87 -33.90
CA GLU A 6 17.95 21.41 -32.72
C GLU A 6 17.33 20.23 -31.98
N THR A 7 18.02 19.75 -30.95
CA THR A 7 17.40 18.88 -29.95
C THR A 7 16.34 19.73 -29.25
N SER A 8 15.09 19.63 -29.71
CA SER A 8 13.94 20.17 -28.99
C SER A 8 14.02 19.64 -27.56
N ALA A 9 14.03 20.53 -26.57
CA ALA A 9 13.82 20.10 -25.19
C ALA A 9 12.52 19.29 -25.14
N PRO A 10 12.47 18.19 -24.37
CA PRO A 10 11.23 17.44 -24.21
C PRO A 10 10.13 18.40 -23.74
N PRO A 11 8.90 18.27 -24.26
CA PRO A 11 7.79 19.13 -23.85
C PRO A 11 7.64 19.07 -22.33
N THR A 12 7.57 20.24 -21.69
CA THR A 12 7.34 20.33 -20.25
C THR A 12 5.98 19.72 -19.93
N VAL A 13 5.96 18.61 -19.22
CA VAL A 13 4.72 17.97 -18.74
C VAL A 13 4.02 18.93 -17.78
N THR A 14 2.80 19.36 -18.12
CA THR A 14 1.99 20.24 -17.26
C THR A 14 1.12 19.41 -16.32
N PHE A 15 1.00 19.83 -15.07
CA PHE A 15 0.14 19.20 -14.07
C PHE A 15 -0.99 20.17 -13.71
N ASP A 16 -2.15 19.93 -14.30
CA ASP A 16 -3.37 20.69 -14.00
C ASP A 16 -4.19 19.96 -12.93
N PRO A 17 -4.85 20.68 -12.00
CA PRO A 17 -5.72 20.04 -11.02
C PRO A 17 -6.87 19.30 -11.72
N PRO A 18 -7.19 18.06 -11.32
CA PRO A 18 -8.17 17.24 -12.01
C PRO A 18 -9.62 17.73 -11.82
N ALA A 19 -9.87 18.55 -10.80
CA ALA A 19 -11.12 19.28 -10.59
C ALA A 19 -10.86 20.47 -9.62
N PRO A 20 -11.84 21.36 -9.37
CA PRO A 20 -11.69 22.40 -8.36
C PRO A 20 -11.30 21.85 -6.99
N GLY A 21 -10.45 22.60 -6.30
CA GLY A 21 -9.97 22.29 -4.96
C GLY A 21 -8.48 21.97 -4.87
N GLN A 22 -7.97 21.81 -3.65
CA GLN A 22 -6.61 21.44 -3.35
C GLN A 22 -6.46 19.92 -3.37
N TRP A 23 -5.57 19.43 -4.23
CA TRP A 23 -5.26 18.02 -4.38
C TRP A 23 -3.83 17.77 -3.91
N GLU A 24 -3.64 16.76 -3.05
CA GLU A 24 -2.32 16.35 -2.59
C GLU A 24 -1.85 15.09 -3.32
N LEU A 25 -0.60 15.10 -3.75
CA LEU A 25 0.05 13.95 -4.36
C LEU A 25 0.21 12.83 -3.32
N GLU A 26 -0.28 11.64 -3.65
CA GLU A 26 -0.04 10.43 -2.88
C GLU A 26 1.37 9.90 -3.18
N THR A 27 2.24 9.87 -2.17
CA THR A 27 3.64 9.44 -2.32
C THR A 27 4.05 8.35 -1.34
N ALA A 28 3.21 8.04 -0.35
CA ALA A 28 3.57 7.14 0.74
C ALA A 28 3.67 5.67 0.28
N HIS A 29 2.97 5.32 -0.79
CA HIS A 29 2.72 3.92 -1.15
C HIS A 29 3.41 3.45 -2.45
N HIS A 30 3.50 4.31 -3.47
CA HIS A 30 4.10 3.96 -4.77
C HIS A 30 5.18 4.96 -5.23
N GLY A 31 5.62 5.85 -4.33
CA GLY A 31 6.66 6.83 -4.63
C GLY A 31 6.18 7.92 -5.58
N LEU A 32 7.09 8.39 -6.45
CA LEU A 32 6.84 9.50 -7.38
C LEU A 32 6.59 9.05 -8.82
N ARG A 33 6.82 7.76 -9.13
CA ARG A 33 6.59 7.23 -10.47
C ARG A 33 5.09 7.11 -10.72
N PRO A 34 4.57 7.57 -11.87
CA PRO A 34 3.17 7.37 -12.22
C PRO A 34 2.79 5.88 -12.16
N LEU A 35 1.55 5.57 -11.75
CA LEU A 35 1.05 4.20 -11.76
C LEU A 35 1.03 3.61 -13.18
N SER A 36 1.34 2.33 -13.29
CA SER A 36 1.34 1.60 -14.55
C SER A 36 -0.04 1.64 -15.21
N PRO A 37 -0.13 1.85 -16.54
CA PRO A 37 -1.36 1.67 -17.29
C PRO A 37 -2.10 0.37 -16.95
N PHE A 38 -1.36 -0.70 -16.68
CA PHE A 38 -1.93 -2.00 -16.34
C PHE A 38 -2.73 -2.00 -15.04
N LEU A 39 -2.22 -1.38 -13.96
CA LEU A 39 -2.83 -1.47 -12.63
C LEU A 39 -3.63 -0.23 -12.23
N ARG A 40 -3.34 0.95 -12.77
CA ARG A 40 -3.81 2.24 -12.25
C ARG A 40 -5.34 2.34 -12.08
N ASP A 41 -6.12 1.82 -13.01
CA ASP A 41 -7.59 1.87 -12.91
C ASP A 41 -8.11 0.92 -11.82
N THR A 42 -7.46 -0.24 -11.67
CA THR A 42 -7.77 -1.23 -10.63
C THR A 42 -7.44 -0.66 -9.25
N TYR A 43 -6.28 -0.01 -9.12
CA TYR A 43 -5.88 0.71 -7.93
C TYR A 43 -6.92 1.77 -7.56
N GLN A 44 -7.27 2.67 -8.50
CA GLN A 44 -8.19 3.77 -8.24
C GLN A 44 -9.58 3.26 -7.81
N ARG A 45 -10.12 2.23 -8.48
CA ARG A 45 -11.40 1.63 -8.10
C ARG A 45 -11.36 1.01 -6.71
N ALA A 46 -10.31 0.24 -6.39
CA ALA A 46 -10.15 -0.36 -5.07
C ALA A 46 -10.06 0.71 -3.97
N PHE A 47 -9.31 1.78 -4.22
CA PHE A 47 -9.20 2.95 -3.34
C PHE A 47 -10.55 3.62 -3.07
N GLU A 48 -11.22 4.07 -4.14
CA GLU A 48 -12.50 4.79 -4.04
C GLU A 48 -13.60 3.93 -3.38
N ALA A 49 -13.60 2.61 -3.62
CA ALA A 49 -14.55 1.70 -3.00
C ALA A 49 -14.23 1.35 -1.54
N GLY A 50 -12.94 1.24 -1.20
CA GLY A 50 -12.50 0.82 0.13
C GLY A 50 -12.57 1.94 1.18
N ILE A 51 -12.13 3.15 0.83
CA ILE A 51 -11.92 4.23 1.80
C ILE A 51 -13.21 4.78 2.43
N VAL A 52 -14.37 4.56 1.79
CA VAL A 52 -15.68 5.00 2.29
C VAL A 52 -16.11 4.22 3.53
N GLU A 53 -15.75 2.94 3.63
CA GLU A 53 -16.14 2.09 4.74
C GLU A 53 -15.65 2.58 6.11
N PRO A 54 -14.35 2.86 6.32
CA PRO A 54 -13.88 3.34 7.62
C PRO A 54 -14.50 4.70 7.98
N MET A 55 -14.75 5.58 7.01
CA MET A 55 -15.42 6.86 7.28
C MET A 55 -16.81 6.67 7.87
N GLN A 56 -17.56 5.69 7.35
CA GLN A 56 -18.90 5.38 7.83
C GLN A 56 -18.87 4.62 9.14
N ARG A 57 -17.97 3.65 9.29
CA ARG A 57 -17.85 2.77 10.47
C ARG A 57 -17.43 3.54 11.72
N TYR A 58 -16.57 4.53 11.56
CA TYR A 58 -16.01 5.35 12.64
C TYR A 58 -16.62 6.74 12.76
N GLY A 59 -17.60 7.08 11.92
CA GLY A 59 -18.30 8.35 12.03
C GLY A 59 -17.44 9.58 11.67
N LEU A 60 -16.49 9.43 10.73
CA LEU A 60 -15.71 10.57 10.25
C LEU A 60 -16.63 11.57 9.53
N PRO A 61 -16.38 12.89 9.64
CA PRO A 61 -17.16 13.95 8.97
C PRO A 61 -16.83 14.06 7.46
N LEU A 62 -16.40 12.96 6.85
CA LEU A 62 -16.03 12.83 5.45
C LEU A 62 -17.00 11.89 4.72
N VAL A 63 -17.23 12.19 3.45
CA VAL A 63 -17.98 11.34 2.52
C VAL A 63 -17.05 10.31 1.88
N THR A 64 -15.89 10.75 1.40
CA THR A 64 -14.87 9.92 0.76
C THR A 64 -13.52 10.67 0.72
N VAL A 65 -12.46 10.00 0.27
CA VAL A 65 -11.27 10.65 -0.31
C VAL A 65 -11.34 10.42 -1.81
N GLN A 66 -11.45 11.49 -2.59
CA GLN A 66 -11.41 11.39 -4.04
C GLN A 66 -9.98 11.07 -4.47
N ALA A 67 -9.83 10.15 -5.41
CA ALA A 67 -8.54 9.83 -6.02
C ALA A 67 -8.64 10.06 -7.54
N LYS A 68 -7.70 10.81 -8.10
CA LYS A 68 -7.66 11.14 -9.53
C LYS A 68 -6.23 11.07 -10.05
N LEU A 69 -6.08 10.55 -11.27
CA LEU A 69 -4.80 10.45 -11.95
C LEU A 69 -4.54 11.73 -12.77
N VAL A 70 -3.40 12.36 -12.55
CA VAL A 70 -2.87 13.45 -13.38
C VAL A 70 -1.53 12.98 -13.93
N ASN A 71 -1.43 12.78 -15.25
CA ASN A 71 -0.27 12.15 -15.89
C ASN A 71 0.14 10.82 -15.23
N GLY A 72 -0.85 10.03 -14.80
CA GLY A 72 -0.68 8.76 -14.08
C GLY A 72 -0.24 8.88 -12.61
N CYS A 73 0.06 10.08 -12.11
CA CYS A 73 0.31 10.32 -10.69
C CYS A 73 -1.01 10.41 -9.93
N LEU A 74 -1.10 9.74 -8.76
CA LEU A 74 -2.32 9.73 -7.97
C LEU A 74 -2.40 10.96 -7.06
N TYR A 75 -3.43 11.77 -7.26
CA TYR A 75 -3.76 12.92 -6.44
C TYR A 75 -5.03 12.66 -5.65
N MET A 76 -5.01 13.04 -4.37
CA MET A 76 -6.07 12.80 -3.42
C MET A 76 -6.67 14.09 -2.87
N ARG A 77 -7.98 14.07 -2.62
CA ARG A 77 -8.69 15.18 -1.99
C ARG A 77 -9.81 14.65 -1.08
N PRO A 78 -9.74 14.87 0.25
CA PRO A 78 -10.85 14.55 1.15
C PRO A 78 -12.11 15.34 0.78
N LEU A 79 -13.27 14.68 0.84
CA LEU A 79 -14.57 15.31 0.55
C LEU A 79 -15.42 15.34 1.82
N ALA A 80 -15.77 16.53 2.29
CA ALA A 80 -16.52 16.70 3.53
C ALA A 80 -18.02 16.39 3.37
N VAL A 81 -18.69 16.04 4.47
CA VAL A 81 -20.16 15.92 4.50
C VAL A 81 -20.81 17.26 4.12
N GLY A 82 -21.72 17.21 3.14
CA GLY A 82 -22.42 18.39 2.60
C GLY A 82 -21.74 18.99 1.36
N GLU A 83 -20.55 18.53 1.01
CA GLU A 83 -19.87 18.89 -0.23
C GLU A 83 -20.32 17.99 -1.38
N LYS A 84 -20.27 18.52 -2.61
CA LYS A 84 -20.56 17.77 -3.84
C LYS A 84 -19.28 17.57 -4.65
N PRO A 85 -19.02 16.37 -5.20
CA PRO A 85 -17.87 16.15 -6.08
C PRO A 85 -17.80 17.17 -7.22
N GLY A 86 -16.62 17.75 -7.43
CA GLY A 86 -16.36 18.74 -8.49
C GLY A 86 -16.92 20.14 -8.23
N ALA A 87 -17.55 20.39 -7.09
CA ALA A 87 -17.93 21.75 -6.70
C ALA A 87 -16.69 22.55 -6.30
N VAL A 88 -16.69 23.86 -6.57
CA VAL A 88 -15.66 24.76 -6.05
C VAL A 88 -15.77 24.79 -4.52
N PRO A 89 -14.70 24.45 -3.79
CA PRO A 89 -14.71 24.45 -2.34
C PRO A 89 -14.99 25.87 -1.83
N LYS A 90 -15.73 25.95 -0.72
CA LYS A 90 -16.03 27.22 -0.06
C LYS A 90 -15.19 27.33 1.19
N ALA A 91 -14.73 28.53 1.49
CA ALA A 91 -14.08 28.81 2.76
C ALA A 91 -14.98 28.34 3.92
N PRO A 92 -14.41 27.69 4.95
CA PRO A 92 -15.18 27.23 6.08
C PRO A 92 -15.86 28.42 6.76
N PRO A 93 -17.17 28.32 7.10
CA PRO A 93 -17.84 29.33 7.89
C PRO A 93 -17.15 29.58 9.24
N PRO A 94 -17.42 30.72 9.91
CA PRO A 94 -16.89 30.98 11.24
C PRO A 94 -17.14 29.83 12.22
N ALA A 95 -16.20 29.57 13.13
CA ALA A 95 -16.21 28.38 14.00
C ALA A 95 -17.53 28.21 14.81
N TRP A 96 -18.16 29.30 15.26
CA TRP A 96 -19.45 29.24 15.96
C TRP A 96 -20.58 28.71 15.06
N LEU A 97 -20.56 29.04 13.77
CA LEU A 97 -21.54 28.57 12.79
C LEU A 97 -21.24 27.12 12.39
N MET A 98 -19.96 26.75 12.26
CA MET A 98 -19.57 25.35 12.08
C MET A 98 -20.04 24.48 13.25
N LYS A 99 -19.85 24.95 14.50
CA LYS A 99 -20.38 24.32 15.72
C LYS A 99 -21.90 24.14 15.70
N LEU A 100 -22.64 25.08 15.10
CA LEU A 100 -24.09 24.97 14.92
C LEU A 100 -24.43 23.95 13.83
N VAL A 101 -23.74 24.00 12.68
CA VAL A 101 -23.92 23.07 11.56
C VAL A 101 -23.62 21.63 11.99
N ALA A 102 -22.53 21.37 12.70
CA ALA A 102 -22.19 20.06 13.24
C ALA A 102 -23.31 19.49 14.12
N ARG A 103 -23.94 20.34 14.94
CA ARG A 103 -25.04 19.95 15.86
C ARG A 103 -26.42 19.87 15.22
N LEU A 104 -26.65 20.50 14.07
CA LEU A 104 -27.97 20.54 13.41
C LEU A 104 -28.05 19.68 12.15
N HIS A 105 -26.95 19.55 11.40
CA HIS A 105 -26.92 18.81 10.14
C HIS A 105 -27.17 17.31 10.41
N PRO A 106 -28.24 16.70 9.85
CA PRO A 106 -28.64 15.34 10.21
C PRO A 106 -27.54 14.30 10.05
N GLU A 107 -26.77 14.39 8.96
CA GLU A 107 -25.67 13.47 8.71
C GLU A 107 -24.50 13.69 9.66
N LEU A 108 -24.16 14.94 10.02
CA LEU A 108 -23.05 15.19 10.96
C LEU A 108 -23.41 14.71 12.36
N ARG A 109 -24.66 14.92 12.80
CA ARG A 109 -25.17 14.36 14.07
C ARG A 109 -25.12 12.83 14.08
N ARG A 110 -25.48 12.20 12.96
CA ARG A 110 -25.38 10.74 12.81
C ARG A 110 -23.93 10.28 12.92
N ARG A 111 -23.00 10.96 12.24
CA ARG A 111 -21.56 10.69 12.28
C ARG A 111 -20.99 10.86 13.69
N ALA A 112 -21.30 11.96 14.37
CA ALA A 112 -20.89 12.18 15.76
C ALA A 112 -21.38 11.06 16.69
N LYS A 113 -22.67 10.68 16.61
CA LYS A 113 -23.20 9.55 17.37
C LYS A 113 -22.49 8.23 17.03
N THR A 114 -22.21 7.99 15.74
CA THR A 114 -21.44 6.80 15.31
C THR A 114 -20.03 6.81 15.89
N ALA A 115 -19.35 7.96 15.93
CA ALA A 115 -18.03 8.10 16.51
C ALA A 115 -18.05 7.81 18.02
N GLU A 116 -19.00 8.42 18.77
CA GLU A 116 -19.21 8.14 20.20
C GLU A 116 -19.39 6.63 20.45
N GLN A 117 -20.23 5.97 19.66
CA GLN A 117 -20.42 4.52 19.75
C GLN A 117 -19.16 3.74 19.37
N ALA A 118 -18.41 4.17 18.35
CA ALA A 118 -17.20 3.49 17.93
C ALA A 118 -16.15 3.42 19.04
N PHE A 119 -15.99 4.51 19.80
CA PHE A 119 -15.12 4.55 20.99
C PHE A 119 -15.71 3.76 22.16
N ALA A 120 -17.00 3.94 22.47
CA ALA A 120 -17.64 3.23 23.58
C ALA A 120 -17.62 1.70 23.41
N GLU A 121 -17.78 1.22 22.18
CA GLU A 121 -17.80 -0.20 21.83
C GLU A 121 -16.42 -0.73 21.42
N ARG A 122 -15.41 0.15 21.29
CA ARG A 122 -14.07 -0.18 20.76
C ARG A 122 -14.13 -0.97 19.46
N ARG A 123 -14.88 -0.46 18.48
CA ARG A 123 -15.24 -1.18 17.24
C ARG A 123 -14.05 -1.76 16.47
N TRP A 124 -12.87 -1.15 16.59
CA TRP A 124 -11.64 -1.66 16.01
C TRP A 124 -11.31 -3.09 16.46
N ARG A 125 -11.64 -3.45 17.70
CA ARG A 125 -11.39 -4.81 18.21
C ARG A 125 -12.14 -5.85 17.38
N GLY A 126 -13.40 -5.58 17.07
CA GLY A 126 -14.22 -6.50 16.24
C GLY A 126 -13.66 -6.69 14.83
N GLU A 127 -13.09 -5.65 14.23
CA GLU A 127 -12.44 -5.76 12.91
C GLU A 127 -11.14 -6.55 12.96
N VAL A 128 -10.30 -6.30 13.97
CA VAL A 128 -9.04 -7.03 14.19
C VAL A 128 -9.35 -8.51 14.46
N ASP A 129 -10.34 -8.80 15.31
CA ASP A 129 -10.73 -10.17 15.65
C ASP A 129 -11.29 -10.90 14.43
N GLN A 130 -12.18 -10.25 13.67
CA GLN A 130 -12.70 -10.83 12.43
C GLN A 130 -11.59 -11.19 11.44
N TRP A 131 -10.57 -10.33 11.33
CA TRP A 131 -9.42 -10.60 10.48
C TRP A 131 -8.68 -11.87 10.90
N PHE A 132 -8.24 -11.94 12.16
CA PHE A 132 -7.42 -13.06 12.64
C PHE A 132 -8.23 -14.36 12.81
N ASP A 133 -9.51 -14.29 13.15
CA ASP A 133 -10.35 -15.47 13.40
C ASP A 133 -10.85 -16.14 12.10
N ARG A 134 -11.01 -15.37 11.01
CA ARG A 134 -11.69 -15.86 9.80
C ARG A 134 -11.04 -15.44 8.50
N ASP A 135 -10.86 -14.14 8.30
CA ASP A 135 -10.56 -13.60 6.97
C ASP A 135 -9.11 -13.84 6.54
N ARG A 136 -8.17 -13.83 7.50
CA ARG A 136 -6.74 -14.01 7.25
C ARG A 136 -6.42 -15.35 6.61
N SER A 137 -6.95 -16.45 7.14
CA SER A 137 -6.69 -17.79 6.61
C SER A 137 -7.25 -17.99 5.21
N ALA A 138 -8.42 -17.39 4.91
CA ALA A 138 -9.00 -17.43 3.57
C ALA A 138 -8.14 -16.64 2.57
N GLN A 139 -7.68 -15.43 2.96
CA GLN A 139 -6.78 -14.63 2.13
C GLN A 139 -5.47 -15.37 1.83
N LEU A 140 -4.86 -15.99 2.85
CA LEU A 140 -3.64 -16.77 2.70
C LEU A 140 -3.84 -17.96 1.73
N ALA A 141 -4.94 -18.70 1.88
CA ALA A 141 -5.26 -19.82 1.01
C ALA A 141 -5.47 -19.40 -0.45
N GLU A 142 -6.16 -18.27 -0.69
CA GLU A 142 -6.35 -17.74 -2.05
C GLU A 142 -5.03 -17.27 -2.67
N ASN A 143 -4.16 -16.60 -1.90
CA ASN A 143 -2.82 -16.21 -2.37
C ASN A 143 -1.99 -17.43 -2.77
N LEU A 144 -1.96 -18.48 -1.92
CA LEU A 144 -1.23 -19.72 -2.19
C LEU A 144 -1.81 -20.47 -3.40
N ALA A 145 -3.14 -20.51 -3.55
CA ALA A 145 -3.78 -21.17 -4.68
C ALA A 145 -3.41 -20.50 -6.02
N LEU A 146 -3.37 -19.16 -6.07
CA LEU A 146 -2.90 -18.42 -7.24
C LEU A 146 -1.40 -18.62 -7.47
N GLN A 147 -0.60 -18.64 -6.41
CA GLN A 147 0.85 -18.84 -6.48
C GLN A 147 1.24 -20.23 -6.97
N ALA A 148 0.45 -21.27 -6.68
CA ALA A 148 0.71 -22.64 -7.09
C ALA A 148 0.63 -22.86 -8.61
N VAL A 149 -0.01 -21.94 -9.35
CA VAL A 149 -0.03 -21.96 -10.81
C VAL A 149 1.31 -21.44 -11.33
N GLU A 150 1.94 -22.19 -12.24
CA GLU A 150 3.16 -21.76 -12.94
C GLU A 150 2.78 -21.07 -14.26
N PRO A 151 2.89 -19.73 -14.39
CA PRO A 151 2.44 -19.03 -15.60
C PRO A 151 3.14 -19.50 -16.87
N GLY A 152 4.40 -19.94 -16.77
CA GLY A 152 5.16 -20.45 -17.92
C GLY A 152 4.63 -21.76 -18.52
N GLU A 153 3.81 -22.50 -17.79
CA GLU A 153 3.21 -23.77 -18.27
C GLU A 153 1.83 -23.58 -18.91
N LEU A 154 1.23 -22.39 -18.77
CA LEU A 154 -0.10 -22.08 -19.32
C LEU A 154 -0.03 -21.76 -20.82
N ASP A 155 -1.07 -22.09 -21.60
CA ASP A 155 -1.21 -21.50 -22.93
C ASP A 155 -1.64 -20.01 -22.87
N ASP A 156 -1.74 -19.32 -24.01
CA ASP A 156 -2.08 -17.89 -24.03
C ASP A 156 -3.50 -17.59 -23.50
N VAL A 157 -4.44 -18.50 -23.71
CA VAL A 157 -5.83 -18.37 -23.24
C VAL A 157 -5.88 -18.57 -21.73
N GLU A 158 -5.20 -19.60 -21.24
CA GLU A 158 -5.07 -19.91 -19.82
C GLU A 158 -4.32 -18.80 -19.07
N LEU A 159 -3.24 -18.25 -19.65
CA LEU A 159 -2.49 -17.14 -19.08
C LEU A 159 -3.34 -15.87 -18.98
N ALA A 160 -4.09 -15.50 -20.02
CA ALA A 160 -5.01 -14.35 -19.99
C ALA A 160 -6.09 -14.52 -18.90
N ALA A 161 -6.64 -15.73 -18.76
CA ALA A 161 -7.58 -16.05 -17.70
C ALA A 161 -6.94 -15.96 -16.30
N HIS A 162 -5.72 -16.46 -16.14
CA HIS A 162 -4.97 -16.39 -14.89
C HIS A 162 -4.66 -14.94 -14.49
N ILE A 163 -4.21 -14.09 -15.42
CA ILE A 163 -3.98 -12.66 -15.20
C ILE A 163 -5.28 -11.95 -14.76
N THR A 164 -6.40 -12.27 -15.42
CA THR A 164 -7.72 -11.73 -15.04
C THR A 164 -8.14 -12.14 -13.62
N ASN A 165 -7.90 -13.40 -13.25
CA ASN A 165 -8.18 -13.93 -11.93
C ASN A 165 -7.30 -13.27 -10.86
N ALA A 166 -5.99 -13.17 -11.10
CA ALA A 166 -5.04 -12.52 -10.19
C ALA A 166 -5.39 -11.04 -9.99
N ARG A 167 -5.75 -10.31 -11.06
CA ARG A 167 -6.13 -8.89 -10.98
C ARG A 167 -7.44 -8.70 -10.21
N SER A 168 -8.41 -9.57 -10.45
CA SER A 168 -9.69 -9.55 -9.74
C SER A 168 -9.51 -9.88 -8.25
N HIS A 169 -8.58 -10.79 -7.93
CA HIS A 169 -8.17 -11.09 -6.56
C HIS A 169 -7.49 -9.90 -5.89
N PHE A 170 -6.54 -9.26 -6.56
CA PHE A 170 -5.91 -8.03 -6.08
C PHE A 170 -6.93 -6.93 -5.83
N GLU A 171 -7.87 -6.66 -6.76
CA GLU A 171 -8.89 -5.61 -6.58
C GLU A 171 -9.75 -5.84 -5.32
N ARG A 172 -10.21 -7.08 -5.08
CA ARG A 172 -10.98 -7.42 -3.88
C ARG A 172 -10.15 -7.29 -2.60
N SER A 173 -8.90 -7.75 -2.66
CA SER A 173 -7.99 -7.75 -1.51
C SER A 173 -7.54 -6.33 -1.15
N ALA A 174 -7.15 -5.52 -2.13
CA ALA A 174 -6.80 -4.11 -1.96
C ALA A 174 -7.96 -3.31 -1.36
N ARG A 175 -9.19 -3.49 -1.86
CA ARG A 175 -10.39 -2.88 -1.29
C ARG A 175 -10.56 -3.25 0.19
N ARG A 176 -10.35 -4.51 0.56
CA ARG A 176 -10.43 -4.97 1.96
C ARG A 176 -9.37 -4.28 2.83
N ASN A 177 -8.12 -4.22 2.38
CA ASN A 177 -7.04 -3.53 3.10
C ASN A 177 -7.41 -2.07 3.45
N LEU A 178 -8.00 -1.36 2.49
CA LEU A 178 -8.46 0.02 2.65
C LEU A 178 -9.70 0.13 3.54
N ALA A 179 -10.64 -0.82 3.41
CA ALA A 179 -11.89 -0.84 4.16
C ALA A 179 -11.69 -1.08 5.67
N THR A 180 -10.59 -1.71 6.08
CA THR A 180 -10.29 -2.04 7.48
C THR A 180 -9.32 -1.07 8.13
N HIS A 181 -8.79 -0.07 7.41
CA HIS A 181 -7.79 0.87 7.95
C HIS A 181 -8.27 1.71 9.14
N GLY A 182 -9.59 1.74 9.41
CA GLY A 182 -10.07 2.39 10.63
C GLY A 182 -9.66 1.63 11.90
N GLY A 183 -9.49 0.30 11.82
CA GLY A 183 -9.14 -0.55 12.96
C GLY A 183 -7.77 -0.26 13.56
N ASP A 184 -6.79 0.11 12.73
CA ASP A 184 -5.46 0.49 13.21
C ASP A 184 -5.30 2.01 13.35
N LEU A 185 -5.85 2.81 12.44
CA LEU A 185 -5.66 4.26 12.44
C LEU A 185 -6.37 4.95 13.62
N VAL A 186 -7.59 4.55 13.98
CA VAL A 186 -8.36 5.24 15.01
C VAL A 186 -7.73 5.13 16.40
N PRO A 187 -7.44 3.92 16.94
CA PRO A 187 -6.83 3.83 18.26
C PRO A 187 -5.38 4.35 18.27
N THR A 188 -4.63 4.21 17.15
CA THR A 188 -3.30 4.81 17.03
C THR A 188 -3.37 6.34 17.06
N GLY A 189 -4.27 6.93 16.27
CA GLY A 189 -4.47 8.37 16.23
C GLY A 189 -4.87 8.96 17.58
N ASP A 190 -5.72 8.25 18.33
CA ASP A 190 -6.16 8.67 19.66
C ASP A 190 -4.99 8.70 20.67
N LEU A 191 -4.14 7.66 20.66
CA LEU A 191 -2.90 7.65 21.44
C LEU A 191 -1.99 8.83 21.06
N LEU A 192 -1.74 9.04 19.76
CA LEU A 192 -0.83 10.09 19.28
C LEU A 192 -1.34 11.49 19.66
N ALA A 193 -2.64 11.74 19.52
CA ALA A 193 -3.26 13.02 19.85
C ALA A 193 -3.16 13.35 21.35
N HIS A 194 -3.38 12.36 22.23
CA HIS A 194 -3.21 12.54 23.67
C HIS A 194 -1.75 12.70 24.08
N CYS A 195 -0.85 11.91 23.50
CA CYS A 195 0.60 12.04 23.71
C CYS A 195 1.10 13.45 23.38
N GLU A 196 0.64 14.05 22.29
CA GLU A 196 1.00 15.41 21.93
C GLU A 196 0.59 16.44 23.01
N GLN A 197 -0.61 16.29 23.59
CA GLN A 197 -1.07 17.15 24.70
C GLN A 197 -0.22 17.00 25.97
N TRP A 198 0.42 15.84 26.15
CA TRP A 198 1.35 15.58 27.26
C TRP A 198 2.81 15.91 26.90
N GLY A 199 3.07 16.50 25.74
CA GLY A 199 4.42 16.85 25.28
C GLY A 199 5.28 15.64 24.87
N ILE A 200 4.65 14.56 24.42
CA ILE A 200 5.30 13.37 23.84
C ILE A 200 5.17 13.46 22.32
N GLY A 201 6.30 13.40 21.62
CA GLY A 201 6.30 13.54 20.16
C GLY A 201 5.69 12.32 19.46
N ALA A 202 5.08 12.53 18.28
CA ALA A 202 4.41 11.47 17.52
C ALA A 202 5.32 10.26 17.22
N ASN A 203 6.58 10.50 16.85
CA ASN A 203 7.54 9.40 16.59
C ASN A 203 7.86 8.59 17.84
N GLU A 204 7.95 9.24 19.00
CA GLU A 204 8.22 8.57 20.27
C GLU A 204 7.02 7.72 20.71
N ALA A 205 5.81 8.27 20.58
CA ALA A 205 4.57 7.53 20.86
C ALA A 205 4.35 6.37 19.87
N ALA A 206 4.61 6.56 18.57
CA ALA A 206 4.55 5.50 17.57
C ALA A 206 5.58 4.39 17.85
N GLY A 207 6.76 4.74 18.37
CA GLY A 207 7.78 3.77 18.79
C GLY A 207 7.28 2.79 19.87
N LEU A 208 6.28 3.18 20.68
CA LEU A 208 5.69 2.30 21.69
C LEU A 208 4.85 1.15 21.10
N LEU A 209 4.52 1.23 19.81
CA LEU A 209 3.75 0.20 19.08
C LEU A 209 4.65 -0.92 18.53
N THR A 210 5.98 -0.77 18.57
CA THR A 210 6.93 -1.82 18.22
C THR A 210 6.60 -3.12 18.96
N GLY A 211 6.64 -4.24 18.24
CA GLY A 211 6.30 -5.57 18.76
C GLY A 211 4.80 -5.92 18.73
N SER A 212 3.92 -4.99 18.32
CA SER A 212 2.47 -5.23 18.36
C SER A 212 1.92 -5.96 17.12
N SER A 213 2.71 -6.11 16.06
CA SER A 213 2.30 -6.71 14.78
C SER A 213 2.63 -8.21 14.73
N PRO A 214 1.62 -9.12 14.72
CA PRO A 214 1.84 -10.56 14.58
C PRO A 214 2.60 -10.92 13.31
N ALA A 215 2.40 -10.23 12.19
CA ALA A 215 3.16 -10.50 10.96
C ALA A 215 4.67 -10.33 11.14
N THR A 216 5.08 -9.27 11.85
CA THR A 216 6.49 -9.00 12.16
C THR A 216 7.05 -10.03 13.14
N VAL A 217 6.27 -10.40 14.17
CA VAL A 217 6.66 -11.43 15.14
C VAL A 217 6.76 -12.82 14.47
N GLU A 218 5.79 -13.20 13.65
CA GLU A 218 5.76 -14.46 12.91
C GLU A 218 6.96 -14.57 11.97
N THR A 219 7.29 -13.49 11.25
CA THR A 219 8.50 -13.44 10.40
C THR A 219 9.76 -13.63 11.23
N ALA A 220 9.83 -12.99 12.40
CA ALA A 220 10.96 -13.15 13.30
C ALA A 220 11.13 -14.59 13.82
N VAL A 221 10.02 -15.22 14.22
CA VAL A 221 10.00 -16.62 14.63
C VAL A 221 10.43 -17.53 13.49
N MET A 222 9.91 -17.30 12.28
CA MET A 222 10.23 -18.08 11.08
C MET A 222 11.71 -18.02 10.72
N LEU A 223 12.37 -16.85 10.90
CA LEU A 223 13.79 -16.67 10.63
C LEU A 223 14.71 -16.96 11.82
N GLY A 224 14.16 -17.33 12.98
CA GLY A 224 14.93 -17.72 14.17
C GLY A 224 15.94 -18.86 13.93
N PRO A 225 15.60 -19.92 13.17
CA PRO A 225 16.56 -20.96 12.79
C PRO A 225 17.72 -20.43 11.95
N VAL A 226 17.46 -19.51 10.99
CA VAL A 226 18.50 -18.85 10.19
C VAL A 226 19.46 -18.08 11.08
N ALA A 227 18.93 -17.22 11.97
CA ALA A 227 19.72 -16.45 12.91
C ALA A 227 20.56 -17.33 13.85
N SER A 228 20.05 -18.50 14.21
CA SER A 228 20.75 -19.47 15.06
C SER A 228 21.84 -20.22 14.31
N ALA A 229 21.59 -20.61 13.06
CA ALA A 229 22.57 -21.27 12.20
C ALA A 229 23.76 -20.37 11.90
N ILE A 230 23.53 -19.09 11.58
CA ILE A 230 24.58 -18.08 11.37
C ILE A 230 25.46 -17.94 12.63
N ARG A 231 24.84 -17.85 13.82
CA ARG A 231 25.58 -17.74 15.09
C ARG A 231 26.40 -18.97 15.44
N ARG A 232 25.86 -20.18 15.16
CA ARG A 232 26.52 -21.45 15.50
C ARG A 232 27.62 -21.84 14.52
N SER A 233 27.49 -21.48 13.25
CA SER A 233 28.45 -21.88 12.22
C SER A 233 29.83 -21.26 12.42
N GLY A 234 29.91 -20.13 13.14
CA GLY A 234 31.15 -19.36 13.32
C GLY A 234 31.63 -18.71 12.01
N VAL A 235 30.83 -18.79 10.94
CA VAL A 235 31.10 -18.17 9.65
C VAL A 235 30.86 -16.66 9.78
N SER A 236 31.72 -15.87 9.14
CA SER A 236 31.51 -14.43 9.09
C SER A 236 30.26 -14.11 8.29
N VAL A 237 29.38 -13.24 8.80
CA VAL A 237 28.20 -12.76 8.05
C VAL A 237 28.62 -12.17 6.70
N ALA A 238 29.80 -11.53 6.64
CA ALA A 238 30.34 -10.94 5.42
C ALA A 238 30.78 -11.96 4.35
N SER A 239 30.91 -13.26 4.69
CA SER A 239 31.23 -14.32 3.71
C SER A 239 30.00 -15.05 3.18
N LEU A 240 28.79 -14.69 3.61
CA LEU A 240 27.54 -15.21 3.05
C LEU A 240 27.11 -14.25 1.93
N GLU A 241 27.28 -14.66 0.68
CA GLU A 241 27.08 -13.81 -0.51
C GLU A 241 25.77 -14.11 -1.23
N THR A 242 25.15 -15.25 -0.93
CA THR A 242 23.91 -15.73 -1.56
C THR A 242 22.94 -16.33 -0.56
N VAL A 243 21.67 -16.43 -0.96
CA VAL A 243 20.64 -17.15 -0.20
C VAL A 243 21.00 -18.62 -0.05
N ASP A 244 21.67 -19.21 -1.04
CA ASP A 244 22.08 -20.62 -0.99
C ASP A 244 23.21 -20.87 0.01
N ASP A 245 24.09 -19.90 0.25
CA ASP A 245 25.08 -19.99 1.33
C ASP A 245 24.37 -20.10 2.70
N VAL A 246 23.30 -19.34 2.90
CA VAL A 246 22.48 -19.42 4.13
C VAL A 246 21.78 -20.77 4.24
N ARG A 247 21.20 -21.29 3.14
CA ARG A 247 20.60 -22.64 3.08
C ARG A 247 21.63 -23.76 3.26
N ALA A 248 22.90 -23.50 3.02
CA ALA A 248 23.97 -24.48 3.16
C ALA A 248 24.50 -24.59 4.60
N LEU A 249 24.15 -23.65 5.49
CA LEU A 249 24.61 -23.65 6.89
C LEU A 249 24.16 -24.90 7.64
N ASP A 250 22.85 -25.19 7.65
CA ASP A 250 22.28 -26.41 8.20
C ASP A 250 20.86 -26.69 7.65
N PRO A 251 20.28 -27.89 7.88
CA PRO A 251 18.95 -28.24 7.39
C PRO A 251 17.81 -27.37 7.94
N ASP A 252 17.92 -26.87 9.18
CA ASP A 252 16.89 -26.04 9.81
C ASP A 252 16.86 -24.63 9.17
N ALA A 253 18.04 -24.07 8.88
CA ALA A 253 18.17 -22.82 8.15
C ALA A 253 17.57 -22.94 6.74
N ARG A 254 17.83 -24.06 6.04
CA ARG A 254 17.21 -24.32 4.72
C ARG A 254 15.68 -24.32 4.80
N ALA A 255 15.12 -25.11 5.72
CA ALA A 255 13.67 -25.20 5.89
C ALA A 255 13.05 -23.83 6.23
N ALA A 256 13.72 -23.04 7.08
CA ALA A 256 13.28 -21.69 7.44
C ALA A 256 13.32 -20.71 6.26
N VAL A 257 14.40 -20.73 5.46
CA VAL A 257 14.51 -19.92 4.23
C VAL A 257 13.39 -20.28 3.25
N ASP A 258 13.14 -21.57 3.04
CA ASP A 258 12.14 -22.02 2.06
C ASP A 258 10.71 -21.67 2.51
N ALA A 259 10.38 -21.85 3.80
CA ALA A 259 9.10 -21.43 4.36
C ALA A 259 8.89 -19.91 4.28
N TRP A 260 9.96 -19.13 4.50
CA TRP A 260 9.90 -17.68 4.38
C TRP A 260 9.68 -17.22 2.95
N LEU A 261 10.42 -17.78 1.99
CA LEU A 261 10.27 -17.46 0.58
C LEU A 261 8.89 -17.86 0.06
N GLU A 262 8.33 -19.01 0.46
CA GLU A 262 6.99 -19.43 0.08
C GLU A 262 5.94 -18.34 0.39
N GLN A 263 6.06 -17.64 1.52
CA GLN A 263 5.11 -16.63 1.94
C GLN A 263 5.44 -15.19 1.52
N HIS A 264 6.69 -14.91 1.17
CA HIS A 264 7.17 -13.53 0.98
C HIS A 264 7.75 -13.24 -0.41
N MET A 265 8.20 -14.24 -1.16
CA MET A 265 8.96 -13.99 -2.40
C MET A 265 8.15 -13.21 -3.44
N TRP A 266 6.84 -13.44 -3.53
CA TRP A 266 5.98 -12.74 -4.48
C TRP A 266 5.34 -11.46 -3.92
N ARG A 267 5.86 -10.91 -2.82
CA ARG A 267 5.41 -9.61 -2.30
C ARG A 267 6.13 -8.48 -3.02
N THR A 268 5.40 -7.42 -3.36
CA THR A 268 6.03 -6.15 -3.72
C THR A 268 6.71 -5.54 -2.49
N VAL A 269 7.86 -4.88 -2.70
CA VAL A 269 8.68 -4.38 -1.59
C VAL A 269 8.97 -2.88 -1.69
N THR A 270 9.13 -2.36 -2.90
CA THR A 270 9.53 -0.97 -3.16
C THR A 270 8.47 -0.11 -3.82
N SER A 271 7.34 -0.72 -4.21
CA SER A 271 6.20 -0.06 -4.85
C SER A 271 4.93 -0.85 -4.59
N ASP A 272 3.80 -0.15 -4.55
CA ASP A 272 2.46 -0.74 -4.52
C ASP A 272 1.90 -1.04 -5.92
N ASP A 273 2.71 -0.88 -6.96
CA ASP A 273 2.40 -1.14 -8.37
C ASP A 273 3.16 -2.37 -8.91
N VAL A 274 2.74 -2.88 -10.07
CA VAL A 274 3.33 -4.06 -10.73
C VAL A 274 4.63 -3.74 -11.49
N ASP A 275 5.12 -2.51 -11.40
CA ASP A 275 6.21 -1.98 -12.22
C ASP A 275 7.60 -2.22 -11.61
N ARG A 276 7.70 -2.39 -10.28
CA ARG A 276 8.94 -2.70 -9.57
C ARG A 276 9.04 -4.17 -9.20
N ALA A 277 10.29 -4.60 -8.98
CA ALA A 277 10.62 -5.96 -8.59
C ALA A 277 9.89 -6.41 -7.31
N THR A 278 9.38 -7.64 -7.34
CA THR A 278 9.03 -8.40 -6.13
C THR A 278 10.30 -8.83 -5.38
N LEU A 279 10.13 -9.35 -4.16
CA LEU A 279 11.24 -9.93 -3.41
C LEU A 279 11.96 -11.06 -4.18
N ALA A 280 11.22 -11.88 -4.94
CA ALA A 280 11.74 -12.98 -5.77
C ALA A 280 12.74 -12.50 -6.82
N GLU A 281 12.55 -11.28 -7.32
CA GLU A 281 13.38 -10.64 -8.34
C GLU A 281 14.57 -9.86 -7.74
N ALA A 282 14.70 -9.83 -6.40
CA ALA A 282 15.74 -9.08 -5.68
C ALA A 282 16.57 -9.98 -4.74
N PRO A 283 17.48 -10.84 -5.26
CA PRO A 283 18.29 -11.76 -4.45
C PRO A 283 19.13 -11.07 -3.36
N ALA A 284 19.66 -9.88 -3.66
CA ALA A 284 20.42 -9.10 -2.67
C ALA A 284 19.55 -8.65 -1.48
N LEU A 285 18.28 -8.34 -1.73
CA LEU A 285 17.34 -7.98 -0.67
C LEU A 285 16.90 -9.20 0.14
N GLN A 286 16.73 -10.35 -0.52
CA GLN A 286 16.49 -11.62 0.18
C GLN A 286 17.64 -11.93 1.14
N LEU A 287 18.88 -11.86 0.65
CA LEU A 287 20.06 -12.06 1.49
C LEU A 287 20.12 -11.05 2.63
N ALA A 288 19.91 -9.75 2.35
CA ALA A 288 19.92 -8.72 3.39
C ALA A 288 18.87 -8.98 4.48
N ALA A 289 17.69 -9.48 4.14
CA ALA A 289 16.67 -9.87 5.11
C ALA A 289 17.12 -11.06 5.98
N LEU A 290 17.72 -12.09 5.37
CA LEU A 290 18.22 -13.27 6.07
C LEU A 290 19.40 -12.94 7.00
N LEU A 291 20.35 -12.12 6.54
CA LEU A 291 21.47 -11.67 7.37
C LEU A 291 20.98 -10.73 8.48
N GLY A 292 19.99 -9.87 8.18
CA GLY A 292 19.37 -8.99 9.16
C GLY A 292 18.63 -9.74 10.28
N ALA A 293 18.29 -11.01 10.08
CA ALA A 293 17.68 -11.85 11.11
C ALA A 293 18.59 -12.07 12.34
N THR A 294 19.89 -11.79 12.29
CA THR A 294 20.74 -11.86 13.49
C THR A 294 20.62 -10.62 14.38
N GLU A 295 20.21 -9.48 13.83
CA GLU A 295 20.21 -8.18 14.52
C GLU A 295 18.80 -7.63 14.77
N LYS A 296 17.86 -7.84 13.84
CA LYS A 296 16.57 -7.14 13.79
C LYS A 296 15.36 -7.97 14.27
N LEU A 297 15.60 -9.14 14.86
CA LEU A 297 14.52 -9.96 15.41
C LEU A 297 14.07 -9.55 16.82
N ASP A 298 14.61 -8.46 17.38
CA ASP A 298 14.09 -7.94 18.63
C ASP A 298 12.73 -7.27 18.39
N VAL A 299 11.70 -8.11 18.38
CA VAL A 299 10.29 -7.75 18.30
C VAL A 299 9.68 -7.58 19.70
N ALA A 300 10.52 -7.46 20.74
CA ALA A 300 10.04 -7.23 22.09
C ALA A 300 9.32 -5.88 22.17
N GLU A 301 8.26 -5.85 22.97
CA GLU A 301 7.60 -4.59 23.29
C GLU A 301 8.58 -3.67 24.05
N PRO A 302 8.67 -2.39 23.66
CA PRO A 302 9.57 -1.45 24.31
C PRO A 302 9.14 -1.17 25.76
N ASP A 303 10.12 -0.84 26.60
CA ASP A 303 9.83 -0.34 27.95
C ASP A 303 9.11 1.01 27.88
N VAL A 304 7.89 1.03 28.41
CA VAL A 304 7.01 2.20 28.40
C VAL A 304 7.30 3.16 29.57
N ALA A 305 8.10 2.75 30.56
CA ALA A 305 8.25 3.46 31.83
C ALA A 305 8.75 4.90 31.66
N ALA A 306 9.71 5.12 30.77
CA ALA A 306 10.29 6.45 30.51
C ALA A 306 9.26 7.42 29.92
N VAL A 307 8.47 6.97 28.94
CA VAL A 307 7.40 7.78 28.33
C VAL A 307 6.28 8.00 29.32
N ARG A 308 5.84 6.95 30.00
CA ARG A 308 4.78 7.00 31.01
C ARG A 308 5.09 7.93 32.18
N ALA A 309 6.36 8.05 32.58
CA ALA A 309 6.78 8.95 33.66
C ALA A 309 6.51 10.43 33.34
N ARG A 310 6.56 10.80 32.05
CA ARG A 310 6.28 12.16 31.55
C ARG A 310 4.79 12.49 31.47
N VAL A 311 3.93 11.47 31.45
CA VAL A 311 2.48 11.66 31.50
C VAL A 311 2.08 12.17 32.89
N PRO A 312 1.28 13.26 32.98
CA PRO A 312 0.75 13.75 34.26
C PRO A 312 0.09 12.63 35.06
N GLY A 313 0.30 12.63 36.38
CA GLY A 313 -0.09 11.51 37.25
C GLY A 313 -1.55 11.08 37.12
N GLU A 314 -2.46 12.05 36.93
CA GLU A 314 -3.90 11.83 36.73
C GLU A 314 -4.25 11.18 35.39
N HIS A 315 -3.41 11.35 34.35
CA HIS A 315 -3.64 10.84 33.01
C HIS A 315 -2.94 9.50 32.72
N ARG A 316 -2.09 9.01 33.64
CA ARG A 316 -1.38 7.73 33.45
C ARG A 316 -2.31 6.53 33.20
N PRO A 317 -3.45 6.36 33.89
CA PRO A 317 -4.39 5.28 33.57
C PRO A 317 -4.96 5.39 32.14
N LEU A 318 -5.25 6.61 31.68
CA LEU A 318 -5.72 6.85 30.31
C LEU A 318 -4.63 6.52 29.29
N PHE A 319 -3.38 6.93 29.53
CA PHE A 319 -2.25 6.54 28.68
C PHE A 319 -2.12 5.01 28.56
N ASP A 320 -2.22 4.29 29.69
CA ASP A 320 -2.11 2.82 29.71
C ASP A 320 -3.25 2.18 28.88
N GLU A 321 -4.47 2.71 28.96
CA GLU A 321 -5.62 2.27 28.15
C GLU A 321 -5.41 2.58 26.65
N LEU A 322 -5.03 3.81 26.31
CA LEU A 322 -4.81 4.23 24.92
C LEU A 322 -3.72 3.41 24.25
N LEU A 323 -2.62 3.15 24.96
CA LEU A 323 -1.54 2.32 24.45
C LEU A 323 -2.01 0.89 24.22
N ALA A 324 -2.80 0.32 25.14
CA ALA A 324 -3.34 -1.02 24.98
C ALA A 324 -4.26 -1.13 23.74
N GLU A 325 -5.13 -0.15 23.52
CA GLU A 325 -6.01 -0.13 22.34
C GLU A 325 -5.24 0.11 21.03
N ALA A 326 -4.26 1.03 21.05
CA ALA A 326 -3.41 1.30 19.88
C ALA A 326 -2.61 0.06 19.49
N ARG A 327 -1.99 -0.64 20.45
CA ARG A 327 -1.29 -1.91 20.20
C ARG A 327 -2.25 -2.97 19.67
N TYR A 328 -3.48 -3.04 20.19
CA TYR A 328 -4.49 -3.97 19.70
C TYR A 328 -4.84 -3.74 18.23
N GLY A 329 -5.15 -2.49 17.85
CA GLY A 329 -5.44 -2.10 16.48
C GLY A 329 -4.25 -2.34 15.54
N HIS A 330 -3.05 -1.99 16.01
CA HIS A 330 -1.81 -2.10 15.25
C HIS A 330 -1.48 -3.55 14.82
N ARG A 331 -2.01 -4.57 15.52
CA ARG A 331 -1.86 -5.98 15.14
C ARG A 331 -2.23 -6.24 13.69
N GLN A 332 -3.27 -5.59 13.18
CA GLN A 332 -3.75 -5.85 11.82
C GLN A 332 -2.92 -5.13 10.75
N ARG A 333 -2.25 -4.02 11.09
CA ARG A 333 -1.72 -3.04 10.14
C ARG A 333 -0.79 -3.65 9.09
N ASP A 334 0.31 -4.29 9.52
CA ASP A 334 1.27 -4.86 8.56
C ASP A 334 0.77 -6.17 7.96
N ASP A 335 0.03 -6.96 8.73
CA ASP A 335 -0.43 -8.29 8.32
C ASP A 335 -1.42 -8.20 7.14
N ILE A 336 -2.44 -7.34 7.26
CA ILE A 336 -3.41 -7.15 6.19
C ILE A 336 -2.77 -6.46 4.98
N ARG A 337 -1.75 -5.62 5.18
CA ARG A 337 -1.03 -5.00 4.08
C ARG A 337 -0.23 -6.02 3.28
N GLY A 338 0.55 -6.86 3.95
CA GLY A 338 1.31 -7.92 3.32
C GLY A 338 0.43 -8.92 2.57
N LEU A 339 -0.68 -9.36 3.19
CA LEU A 339 -1.54 -10.41 2.65
C LEU A 339 -2.57 -9.92 1.62
N CYS A 340 -3.10 -8.70 1.76
CA CYS A 340 -4.13 -8.19 0.86
C CYS A 340 -3.62 -7.22 -0.20
N TRP A 341 -2.42 -6.68 -0.07
CA TRP A 341 -1.84 -5.76 -1.06
C TRP A 341 -0.58 -6.30 -1.71
N ASN A 342 0.50 -6.45 -0.94
CA ASN A 342 1.82 -6.70 -1.51
C ASN A 342 1.89 -8.07 -2.20
N TRP A 343 1.32 -9.10 -1.60
CA TRP A 343 1.33 -10.45 -2.17
C TRP A 343 0.43 -10.56 -3.41
N PRO A 344 -0.87 -10.17 -3.39
CA PRO A 344 -1.68 -10.24 -4.61
C PRO A 344 -1.14 -9.35 -5.74
N CYS A 345 -0.58 -8.17 -5.44
CA CYS A 345 0.03 -7.31 -6.45
C CYS A 345 1.23 -7.99 -7.12
N GLY A 346 2.12 -8.62 -6.35
CA GLY A 346 3.26 -9.32 -6.93
C GLY A 346 2.88 -10.61 -7.68
N LEU A 347 1.76 -11.26 -7.33
CA LEU A 347 1.21 -12.36 -8.15
C LEU A 347 0.68 -11.85 -9.50
N VAL A 348 0.06 -10.66 -9.54
CA VAL A 348 -0.29 -10.02 -10.81
C VAL A 348 0.97 -9.75 -11.62
N ARG A 349 2.02 -9.16 -11.01
CA ARG A 349 3.30 -8.92 -11.69
C ARG A 349 3.90 -10.20 -12.26
N ARG A 350 3.95 -11.29 -11.49
CA ARG A 350 4.48 -12.59 -11.94
C ARG A 350 3.80 -13.07 -13.22
N ALA A 351 2.47 -13.03 -13.26
CA ALA A 351 1.69 -13.46 -14.42
C ALA A 351 1.86 -12.51 -15.62
N VAL A 352 1.87 -11.20 -15.36
CA VAL A 352 2.03 -10.18 -16.41
C VAL A 352 3.42 -10.22 -17.05
N LEU A 353 4.48 -10.45 -16.27
CA LEU A 353 5.83 -10.59 -16.82
C LEU A 353 5.98 -11.84 -17.70
N GLU A 354 5.24 -12.92 -17.43
CA GLU A 354 5.21 -14.05 -18.35
C GLU A 354 4.59 -13.67 -19.70
N ALA A 355 3.48 -12.91 -19.69
CA ALA A 355 2.95 -12.36 -20.95
C ALA A 355 3.98 -11.45 -21.63
N GLY A 356 4.72 -10.64 -20.85
CA GLY A 356 5.82 -9.82 -21.35
C GLY A 356 6.91 -10.62 -22.05
N ARG A 357 7.31 -11.79 -21.53
CA ARG A 357 8.29 -12.68 -22.19
C ARG A 357 7.80 -13.18 -23.54
N ARG A 358 6.52 -13.56 -23.64
CA ARG A 358 5.91 -14.03 -24.90
C ARG A 358 5.82 -12.92 -25.93
N LEU A 359 5.31 -11.75 -25.51
CA LEU A 359 5.22 -10.58 -26.38
C LEU A 359 6.60 -10.10 -26.84
N HIS A 360 7.62 -10.19 -25.97
CA HIS A 360 9.00 -9.86 -26.34
C HIS A 360 9.55 -10.85 -27.37
N GLY A 361 9.35 -12.16 -27.16
CA GLY A 361 9.73 -13.19 -28.13
C GLY A 361 9.02 -13.04 -29.48
N ALA A 362 7.81 -12.47 -29.49
CA ALA A 362 7.06 -12.13 -30.70
C ALA A 362 7.43 -10.76 -31.31
N GLY A 363 8.34 -10.00 -30.71
CA GLY A 363 8.74 -8.66 -31.16
C GLY A 363 7.66 -7.58 -30.98
N GLN A 364 6.67 -7.81 -30.10
CA GLN A 364 5.58 -6.88 -29.82
C GLN A 364 5.93 -5.88 -28.70
N VAL A 365 6.96 -6.18 -27.89
CA VAL A 365 7.55 -5.27 -26.90
C VAL A 365 9.07 -5.32 -26.97
N HIS A 366 9.74 -4.17 -26.79
CA HIS A 366 11.22 -4.11 -26.81
C HIS A 366 11.86 -4.74 -25.58
N GLU A 367 11.26 -4.57 -24.42
CA GLU A 367 11.72 -5.13 -23.14
C GLU A 367 10.55 -5.86 -22.46
N VAL A 368 10.85 -6.95 -21.75
CA VAL A 368 9.82 -7.72 -21.01
C VAL A 368 9.01 -6.81 -20.08
N GLY A 369 9.66 -5.83 -19.45
CA GLY A 369 9.04 -4.88 -18.53
C GLY A 369 8.03 -3.93 -19.18
N HIS A 370 8.11 -3.66 -20.49
CA HIS A 370 7.17 -2.76 -21.18
C HIS A 370 5.73 -3.30 -21.19
N VAL A 371 5.52 -4.58 -20.85
CA VAL A 371 4.18 -5.17 -20.73
C VAL A 371 3.30 -4.44 -19.71
N VAL A 372 3.87 -3.82 -18.67
CA VAL A 372 3.07 -3.07 -17.66
C VAL A 372 2.55 -1.74 -18.20
N GLU A 373 3.06 -1.29 -19.35
CA GLU A 373 2.58 -0.10 -20.05
C GLU A 373 1.33 -0.36 -20.91
N LEU A 374 0.92 -1.63 -21.01
CA LEU A 374 -0.35 -2.01 -21.62
C LEU A 374 -1.51 -1.81 -20.64
N PHE A 375 -2.63 -1.32 -21.15
CA PHE A 375 -3.90 -1.50 -20.46
C PHE A 375 -4.32 -2.99 -20.48
N PRO A 376 -5.10 -3.46 -19.50
CA PRO A 376 -5.53 -4.86 -19.46
C PRO A 376 -6.18 -5.37 -20.76
N ASP A 377 -6.96 -4.53 -21.43
CA ASP A 377 -7.60 -4.87 -22.71
C ASP A 377 -6.63 -4.84 -23.90
N GLU A 378 -5.58 -4.01 -23.86
CA GLU A 378 -4.50 -4.06 -24.86
C GLU A 378 -3.70 -5.36 -24.71
N LEU A 379 -3.39 -5.78 -23.47
CA LEU A 379 -2.72 -7.04 -23.18
C LEU A 379 -3.49 -8.24 -23.75
N ASP A 380 -4.79 -8.33 -23.46
CA ASP A 380 -5.64 -9.42 -23.95
C ASP A 380 -5.67 -9.48 -25.50
N ARG A 381 -5.68 -8.33 -26.17
CA ARG A 381 -5.70 -8.28 -27.65
C ARG A 381 -4.38 -8.72 -28.27
N LEU A 382 -3.26 -8.38 -27.65
CA LEU A 382 -1.93 -8.78 -28.11
C LEU A 382 -1.71 -10.26 -27.85
N LEU A 383 -1.92 -10.71 -26.62
CA LEU A 383 -1.69 -12.10 -26.20
C LEU A 383 -2.60 -13.09 -26.93
N LEU A 384 -3.89 -12.77 -27.07
CA LEU A 384 -4.86 -13.70 -27.70
C LEU A 384 -4.98 -13.53 -29.23
N GLY A 385 -4.19 -12.63 -29.83
CA GLY A 385 -4.27 -12.31 -31.25
C GLY A 385 -5.62 -11.73 -31.70
N ARG A 386 -6.50 -11.29 -30.77
CA ARG A 386 -7.85 -10.79 -31.07
C ARG A 386 -7.78 -9.39 -31.68
N VAL A 387 -7.86 -9.29 -33.01
CA VAL A 387 -8.02 -8.02 -33.74
C VAL A 387 -9.51 -7.75 -33.95
N ARG A 388 -10.03 -6.63 -33.43
CA ARG A 388 -11.24 -6.01 -34.01
C ARG A 388 -10.78 -5.05 -35.10
N GLN A 389 -11.40 -5.09 -36.27
CA GLN A 389 -11.13 -4.10 -37.32
C GLN A 389 -11.34 -2.68 -36.77
N GLY A 390 -10.36 -1.79 -36.98
CA GLY A 390 -10.44 -0.38 -36.61
C GLY A 390 -10.04 -0.02 -35.17
N VAL A 391 -9.45 -0.95 -34.40
CA VAL A 391 -8.83 -0.64 -33.11
C VAL A 391 -7.32 -0.84 -33.24
N ASP A 392 -6.57 0.26 -33.12
CA ASP A 392 -5.11 0.22 -33.21
C ASP A 392 -4.51 -0.53 -32.01
N ARG A 393 -3.47 -1.33 -32.31
CA ARG A 393 -2.66 -2.01 -31.29
C ARG A 393 -1.49 -1.10 -30.96
N PRO A 394 -1.14 -0.93 -29.67
CA PRO A 394 0.05 -0.18 -29.33
C PRO A 394 1.26 -0.88 -29.93
N SER A 395 2.12 -0.09 -30.56
CA SER A 395 3.42 -0.55 -31.07
C SER A 395 4.43 -0.75 -29.94
N ALA A 396 5.49 -1.53 -30.20
CA ALA A 396 6.59 -1.66 -29.26
C ALA A 396 7.26 -0.30 -28.93
N ASP A 397 7.30 0.60 -29.92
CA ASP A 397 7.83 1.97 -29.79
C ASP A 397 6.93 2.82 -28.88
N GLU A 398 5.60 2.78 -29.05
CA GLU A 398 4.67 3.48 -28.13
C GLU A 398 4.80 2.99 -26.70
N LEU A 399 4.97 1.69 -26.47
CA LEU A 399 5.12 1.14 -25.11
C LEU A 399 6.45 1.57 -24.48
N ALA A 400 7.53 1.65 -25.26
CA ALA A 400 8.80 2.21 -24.79
C ALA A 400 8.69 3.71 -24.50
N GLU A 401 7.92 4.46 -25.30
CA GLU A 401 7.65 5.88 -25.05
C GLU A 401 6.85 6.09 -23.76
N ARG A 402 5.80 5.29 -23.51
CA ARG A 402 5.05 5.30 -22.24
C ARG A 402 5.95 5.03 -21.04
N ALA A 403 6.83 4.03 -21.13
CA ALA A 403 7.80 3.73 -20.07
C ALA A 403 8.76 4.92 -19.81
N ALA A 404 9.31 5.51 -20.88
CA ALA A 404 10.20 6.65 -20.79
C ALA A 404 9.51 7.90 -20.22
N GLU A 405 8.23 8.12 -20.55
CA GLU A 405 7.43 9.22 -19.98
C GLU A 405 7.27 9.05 -18.46
N ARG A 406 6.95 7.84 -17.98
CA ARG A 406 6.86 7.57 -16.54
C ARG A 406 8.18 7.80 -15.82
N ASP A 407 9.29 7.38 -16.42
CA ASP A 407 10.63 7.60 -15.86
C ASP A 407 11.00 9.09 -15.84
N CYS A 408 10.62 9.85 -16.88
CA CYS A 408 10.82 11.29 -16.94
C CYS A 408 10.06 12.03 -15.82
N ILE A 409 8.81 11.63 -15.55
CA ILE A 409 8.00 12.19 -14.46
C ILE A 409 8.59 11.81 -13.09
N GLU A 410 9.06 10.58 -12.90
CA GLU A 410 9.73 10.20 -11.65
C GLU A 410 11.00 11.02 -11.40
N ALA A 411 11.81 11.24 -12.46
CA ALA A 411 13.03 12.03 -12.39
C ALA A 411 12.78 13.55 -12.22
N THR A 412 11.58 14.01 -12.57
CA THR A 412 11.14 15.41 -12.44
C THR A 412 9.91 15.46 -11.52
N PRO A 413 10.10 15.41 -10.19
CA PRO A 413 9.04 15.16 -9.24
C PRO A 413 7.78 16.02 -9.49
N PRO A 414 6.60 15.38 -9.59
CA PRO A 414 5.35 16.10 -9.81
C PRO A 414 5.05 17.06 -8.64
N PRO A 415 4.30 18.15 -8.86
CA PRO A 415 3.96 19.08 -7.79
C PRO A 415 3.23 18.39 -6.65
N ARG A 416 3.66 18.62 -5.41
CA ARG A 416 3.03 18.00 -4.23
C ARG A 416 1.56 18.41 -4.08
N LEU A 417 1.22 19.63 -4.48
CA LEU A 417 -0.13 20.20 -4.38
C LEU A 417 -0.55 20.73 -5.75
N LEU A 418 -1.81 20.48 -6.11
CA LEU A 418 -2.46 21.07 -7.27
C LEU A 418 -3.73 21.81 -6.86
N GLY A 419 -4.04 22.90 -7.57
CA GLY A 419 -5.25 23.70 -7.35
C GLY A 419 -5.14 24.71 -6.20
N GLU A 420 -6.25 25.41 -5.95
CA GLU A 420 -6.34 26.50 -4.97
C GLU A 420 -6.26 25.98 -3.53
N PRO A 421 -5.52 26.63 -2.62
CA PRO A 421 -5.44 26.21 -1.22
C PRO A 421 -6.79 26.12 -0.51
N GLU A 422 -7.00 25.04 0.23
CA GLU A 422 -8.20 24.81 1.03
C GLU A 422 -7.83 24.71 2.52
N PRO A 423 -8.17 25.71 3.34
CA PRO A 423 -7.90 25.62 4.76
C PRO A 423 -8.79 24.55 5.40
N ALA A 424 -8.17 23.63 6.13
CA ALA A 424 -8.90 22.63 6.90
C ALA A 424 -9.81 23.32 7.95
N PRO A 425 -11.03 22.80 8.20
CA PRO A 425 -11.86 23.31 9.27
C PRO A 425 -11.17 23.06 10.63
N PRO A 426 -11.35 23.94 11.63
CA PRO A 426 -10.79 23.72 12.96
C PRO A 426 -11.39 22.45 13.58
N LEU A 427 -10.57 21.58 14.16
CA LEU A 427 -11.03 20.29 14.70
C LEU A 427 -11.99 20.44 15.89
N ASP A 428 -11.91 21.55 16.63
CA ASP A 428 -12.75 21.81 17.82
C ASP A 428 -14.22 22.15 17.50
N VAL A 429 -14.61 22.13 16.22
CA VAL A 429 -15.96 22.48 15.77
C VAL A 429 -16.90 21.29 15.61
N PHE A 430 -16.37 20.07 15.58
CA PHE A 430 -17.13 18.83 15.34
C PHE A 430 -17.63 18.18 16.61
#